data_AF-A0A2J8SWX5-F1
#
_entry.id   AF-A0A2J8SWX5-F1
#
_cell.length_a   1.000
_cell.length_b   1.000
_cell.length_c   1.000
_cell.angle_alpha   90.00
_cell.angle_beta   90.00
_cell.angle_gamma   90.00
#
_symmetry.space_group_name_H-M   'P 1'
#
loop_
_entity.id
_entity.type
_entity.pdbx_description
1 polymer ?
#
loop_
_entity_poly.entity_id
_entity_poly.type
_entity_poly.pdbx_seq_one_letter_code
_entity_poly.pdbx_strand_id
1 'polypeptide(L)'
;TLKRSSTGSYEERVKRLSVSELNEILEEIETAIKEYSEELVQQLALRDELEFEKEVKNSFISVLIEVQNKQKEHKETAKKKKKLKNGSSQNGKNERSHMPGTYLTTVIPYEKKNGPPSVEDLQILTKKRRLLVNNPVPLLPPLFGNFKSGKPLSVLCAMKEDSEKVPSLLTDYILKVLCPT
;
A
#
# COMPACT_ATOMS: atom_id res chain seq x y z
N THR A 1 20.84 9.60 -43.19
CA THR A 1 21.79 10.70 -42.89
C THR A 1 21.24 11.52 -41.74
N LEU A 2 21.64 11.17 -40.51
CA LEU A 2 21.14 11.82 -39.29
C LEU A 2 22.00 13.06 -38.99
N LYS A 3 21.38 14.24 -38.98
CA LYS A 3 22.03 15.56 -38.85
C LYS A 3 22.82 15.67 -37.53
N ARG A 4 24.16 15.70 -37.63
CA ARG A 4 25.13 16.02 -36.57
C ARG A 4 25.20 17.53 -36.24
N SER A 5 24.12 18.29 -36.47
CA SER A 5 24.16 19.76 -36.43
C SER A 5 24.05 20.36 -35.03
N SER A 6 23.61 19.61 -34.01
CA SER A 6 23.39 20.19 -32.67
C SER A 6 24.66 20.26 -31.81
N THR A 7 25.65 19.38 -32.01
CA THR A 7 26.87 19.38 -31.19
C THR A 7 27.91 20.40 -31.67
N GLY A 8 27.95 20.68 -32.98
CA GLY A 8 28.97 21.56 -33.56
C GLY A 8 28.89 23.01 -33.06
N SER A 9 27.68 23.52 -32.80
CA SER A 9 27.48 24.90 -32.30
C SER A 9 27.96 25.08 -30.85
N TYR A 10 27.81 24.06 -30.00
CA TYR A 10 28.28 24.11 -28.63
C TYR A 10 29.81 24.02 -28.58
N GLU A 11 30.38 23.09 -29.35
CA GLU A 11 31.83 22.91 -29.46
C GLU A 11 32.52 24.19 -29.98
N GLU A 12 31.93 24.87 -30.97
CA GLU A 12 32.47 26.11 -31.52
C GLU A 12 32.40 27.28 -30.53
N ARG A 13 31.36 27.33 -29.67
CA ARG A 13 31.27 28.31 -28.58
C ARG A 13 32.33 28.06 -27.51
N VAL A 14 32.50 26.80 -27.10
CA VAL A 14 33.51 26.39 -26.11
C VAL A 14 34.92 26.78 -26.57
N LYS A 15 35.23 26.57 -27.85
CA LYS A 15 36.55 26.95 -28.44
C LYS A 15 36.82 28.46 -28.47
N ARG A 16 35.80 29.30 -28.35
CA ARG A 16 35.93 30.77 -28.35
C ARG A 16 36.06 31.36 -26.94
N LEU A 17 35.83 30.56 -25.91
CA LEU A 17 35.98 30.98 -24.52
C LEU A 17 37.46 31.04 -24.13
N SER A 18 37.77 31.97 -23.25
CA SER A 18 39.09 32.06 -22.60
C SER A 18 39.29 30.92 -21.62
N VAL A 19 40.56 30.68 -21.26
CA VAL A 19 40.93 29.65 -20.27
C VAL A 19 40.26 29.91 -18.91
N SER A 20 40.08 31.19 -18.52
CA SER A 20 39.39 31.55 -17.28
C SER A 20 37.91 31.14 -17.31
N GLU A 21 37.20 31.50 -18.38
CA GLU A 21 35.77 31.18 -18.54
C GLU A 21 35.54 29.66 -18.63
N LEU A 22 36.46 28.92 -19.27
CA LEU A 22 36.39 27.46 -19.32
C LEU A 22 36.57 26.81 -17.94
N ASN A 23 37.50 27.32 -17.13
CA ASN A 23 37.70 26.84 -15.76
C ASN A 23 36.50 27.16 -14.86
N GLU A 24 35.91 28.36 -14.99
CA GLU A 24 34.69 28.73 -14.25
C GLU A 24 33.53 27.77 -14.57
N ILE A 25 33.28 27.49 -15.86
CA ILE A 25 32.24 26.54 -16.28
C ILE A 25 32.57 25.12 -15.81
N LEU A 26 33.85 24.72 -15.84
CA LEU A 26 34.27 23.41 -15.33
C LEU A 26 33.98 23.29 -13.84
N GLU A 27 34.33 24.30 -13.03
CA GLU A 27 34.06 24.33 -11.60
C GLU A 27 32.56 24.34 -11.30
N GLU A 28 31.75 25.06 -12.09
CA GLU A 28 30.29 25.05 -11.98
C GLU A 28 29.71 23.64 -12.24
N ILE A 29 30.16 22.97 -13.30
CA ILE A 29 29.72 21.61 -13.64
C ILE A 29 30.17 20.62 -12.56
N GLU A 30 31.42 20.71 -12.09
CA GLU A 30 31.92 19.84 -11.03
C GLU A 30 31.15 20.03 -9.72
N THR A 31 30.77 21.27 -9.40
CA THR A 31 29.95 21.60 -8.23
C THR A 31 28.54 21.03 -8.39
N ALA A 32 27.89 21.25 -9.53
CA ALA A 32 26.57 20.70 -9.82
C ALA A 32 26.57 19.16 -9.77
N ILE A 33 27.61 18.50 -10.30
CA ILE A 33 27.75 17.04 -10.22
C ILE A 33 27.81 16.57 -8.77
N LYS A 34 28.58 17.25 -7.91
CA LYS A 34 28.67 16.92 -6.48
C LYS A 34 27.31 17.07 -5.79
N GLU A 35 26.64 18.20 -5.99
CA GLU A 35 25.32 18.48 -5.40
C GLU A 35 24.28 17.44 -5.82
N TYR A 36 24.19 17.11 -7.11
CA TYR A 36 23.26 16.09 -7.59
C TYR A 36 23.60 14.68 -7.10
N SER A 37 24.90 14.37 -6.97
CA SER A 37 25.32 13.08 -6.42
C SER A 37 24.96 12.96 -4.94
N GLU A 38 25.12 14.03 -4.17
CA GLU A 38 24.72 14.07 -2.76
C GLU A 38 23.20 13.92 -2.60
N GLU A 39 22.41 14.69 -3.35
CA GLU A 39 20.95 14.59 -3.35
C GLU A 39 20.50 13.17 -3.71
N LEU A 40 21.11 12.55 -4.72
CA LEU A 40 20.80 11.17 -5.11
C LEU A 40 21.05 10.19 -3.96
N VAL A 41 22.17 10.33 -3.23
CA VAL A 41 22.48 9.47 -2.08
C VAL A 41 21.45 9.66 -0.97
N GLN A 42 21.06 10.91 -0.67
CA GLN A 42 20.04 11.21 0.34
C GLN A 42 18.68 10.59 -0.03
N GLN A 43 18.25 10.73 -1.28
CA GLN A 43 17.00 10.15 -1.77
C GLN A 43 17.00 8.62 -1.73
N LEU A 44 18.13 7.98 -2.03
CA LEU A 44 18.27 6.53 -1.94
C LEU A 44 18.17 6.04 -0.49
N ALA A 45 18.86 6.72 0.44
CA ALA A 45 18.77 6.39 1.86
C ALA A 45 17.33 6.55 2.39
N LEU A 46 16.65 7.64 2.05
CA LEU A 46 15.25 7.87 2.42
C LEU A 46 14.31 6.80 1.87
N ARG A 47 14.52 6.40 0.60
CA ARG A 47 13.73 5.32 -0.01
C ARG A 47 13.88 4.01 0.75
N ASP A 48 15.09 3.66 1.15
CA ASP A 48 15.36 2.40 1.86
C ASP A 48 14.74 2.40 3.27
N GLU A 49 14.79 3.54 3.98
CA GLU A 49 14.08 3.71 5.27
C GLU A 49 12.56 3.53 5.12
N LEU A 50 11.96 4.16 4.11
CA LEU A 50 10.52 4.03 3.85
C LEU A 50 10.12 2.62 3.44
N GLU A 51 10.94 1.92 2.66
CA GLU A 51 10.69 0.52 2.30
C GLU A 51 10.79 -0.38 3.54
N PHE A 52 11.76 -0.14 4.43
CA PHE A 52 11.86 -0.85 5.70
C PHE A 52 10.60 -0.65 6.56
N GLU A 53 10.15 0.59 6.76
CA GLU A 53 8.92 0.84 7.52
C GLU A 53 7.71 0.14 6.91
N LYS A 54 7.58 0.17 5.59
CA LYS A 54 6.50 -0.48 4.85
C LYS A 54 6.56 -1.99 5.00
N GLU A 55 7.75 -2.58 4.92
CA GLU A 55 7.95 -4.02 5.15
C GLU A 55 7.55 -4.41 6.58
N VAL A 56 7.96 -3.63 7.58
CA VAL A 56 7.58 -3.84 8.98
C VAL A 56 6.05 -3.76 9.17
N LYS A 57 5.41 -2.70 8.63
CA LYS A 57 3.94 -2.52 8.70
C LYS A 57 3.21 -3.67 8.01
N ASN A 58 3.67 -4.10 6.84
CA ASN A 58 3.07 -5.21 6.09
C ASN A 58 3.26 -6.57 6.78
N SER A 59 4.43 -6.80 7.37
CA SER A 59 4.72 -8.00 8.18
C SER A 59 3.78 -8.07 9.38
N PHE A 60 3.62 -6.96 10.10
CA PHE A 60 2.69 -6.86 11.23
C PHE A 60 1.22 -7.11 10.82
N ILE A 61 0.77 -6.49 9.73
CA ILE A 61 -0.58 -6.71 9.19
C ILE A 61 -0.80 -8.19 8.86
N SER A 62 0.18 -8.85 8.25
CA SER A 62 0.10 -10.27 7.88
C SER A 62 -0.07 -11.15 9.12
N VAL A 63 0.74 -10.93 10.16
CA VAL A 63 0.62 -11.66 11.43
C VAL A 63 -0.72 -11.40 12.11
N LEU A 64 -1.22 -10.16 12.12
CA LEU A 64 -2.54 -9.84 12.67
C LEU A 64 -3.67 -10.58 11.95
N ILE A 65 -3.62 -10.63 10.61
CA ILE A 65 -4.60 -11.36 9.81
C ILE A 65 -4.58 -12.85 10.15
N GLU A 66 -3.41 -13.45 10.32
CA GLU A 66 -3.26 -14.87 10.71
C GLU A 66 -3.91 -15.16 12.07
N VAL A 67 -3.62 -14.33 13.09
CA VAL A 67 -4.21 -14.48 14.43
C VAL A 67 -5.73 -14.40 14.36
N GLN A 68 -6.28 -13.42 13.65
CA GLN A 68 -7.73 -13.26 13.49
C GLN A 68 -8.37 -14.43 12.73
N ASN A 69 -7.74 -14.90 11.65
CA ASN A 69 -8.20 -16.06 10.89
C ASN A 69 -8.26 -17.31 11.76
N LYS A 70 -7.21 -17.56 12.55
CA LYS A 70 -7.16 -18.70 13.47
C LYS A 70 -8.20 -18.62 14.58
N GLN A 71 -8.48 -17.41 15.10
CA GLN A 71 -9.58 -17.20 16.04
C GLN A 71 -10.96 -17.43 15.40
N LYS A 72 -11.17 -16.99 14.16
CA LYS A 72 -12.41 -17.22 13.41
C LYS A 72 -12.64 -18.71 13.20
N GLU A 73 -11.61 -19.45 12.78
CA GLU A 73 -11.66 -20.90 12.62
C GLU A 73 -12.01 -21.61 13.94
N HIS A 74 -11.42 -21.19 15.06
CA HIS A 74 -11.75 -21.74 16.38
C HIS A 74 -13.21 -21.45 16.77
N LYS A 75 -13.74 -20.25 16.49
CA LYS A 75 -15.16 -19.91 16.71
C LYS A 75 -16.10 -20.73 15.82
N GLU A 76 -15.74 -20.99 14.57
CA GLU A 76 -16.56 -21.79 13.64
C GLU A 76 -16.59 -23.27 14.02
N THR A 77 -15.45 -23.84 14.41
CA THR A 77 -15.35 -25.23 14.87
C THR A 77 -16.08 -25.47 16.19
N ALA A 78 -16.07 -24.51 17.12
CA ALA A 78 -16.86 -24.56 18.36
C ALA A 78 -18.38 -24.55 18.09
N LYS A 79 -18.84 -23.75 17.12
CA LYS A 79 -20.26 -23.71 16.71
C LYS A 79 -20.71 -25.04 16.07
N LYS A 80 -19.86 -25.70 15.28
CA LYS A 80 -20.14 -27.03 14.70
C LYS A 80 -20.29 -28.12 15.78
N LYS A 81 -19.43 -28.12 16.80
CA LYS A 81 -19.54 -29.09 17.93
C LYS A 81 -20.83 -28.93 18.74
N LYS A 82 -21.35 -27.71 18.89
CA LYS A 82 -22.60 -27.46 19.63
C LYS A 82 -23.87 -27.91 18.87
N LYS A 83 -23.84 -27.93 17.54
CA LYS A 83 -24.95 -28.45 16.71
C LYS A 83 -25.07 -29.98 16.71
N LEU A 84 -23.96 -30.70 16.88
CA LEU A 84 -23.96 -32.17 16.91
C LEU A 84 -24.55 -32.77 18.20
N LYS A 85 -24.72 -31.98 19.27
CA LYS A 85 -25.31 -32.45 20.54
C LYS A 85 -26.84 -32.25 20.61
N ASN A 86 -27.45 -31.52 19.66
CA ASN A 86 -28.85 -31.06 19.74
C ASN A 86 -29.64 -31.21 18.41
N GLY A 87 -29.51 -32.31 17.66
CA GLY A 87 -30.27 -32.46 16.42
C GLY A 87 -30.53 -33.90 15.97
N SER A 88 -31.70 -34.41 16.36
CA SER A 88 -32.42 -35.47 15.65
C SER A 88 -33.06 -34.91 14.37
N SER A 89 -33.04 -35.72 13.31
CA SER A 89 -33.97 -35.78 12.15
C SER A 89 -33.88 -34.79 10.96
N GLN A 90 -33.54 -35.40 9.82
CA GLN A 90 -34.17 -35.39 8.48
C GLN A 90 -34.16 -34.17 7.52
N ASN A 91 -33.51 -34.45 6.37
CA ASN A 91 -33.94 -34.30 4.96
C ASN A 91 -33.73 -32.97 4.18
N GLY A 92 -33.13 -33.09 2.98
CA GLY A 92 -33.45 -32.23 1.81
C GLY A 92 -32.34 -31.44 1.09
N LYS A 93 -31.52 -32.14 0.28
CA LYS A 93 -30.92 -31.79 -1.05
C LYS A 93 -30.46 -30.35 -1.44
N ASN A 94 -29.14 -30.26 -1.78
CA ASN A 94 -28.40 -29.57 -2.88
C ASN A 94 -28.78 -28.12 -3.32
N GLU A 95 -27.90 -27.23 -3.76
CA GLU A 95 -26.44 -27.16 -3.98
C GLU A 95 -26.17 -25.69 -4.36
N ARG A 96 -25.16 -25.07 -3.74
CA ARG A 96 -24.17 -24.22 -4.42
C ARG A 96 -23.07 -23.91 -3.42
N SER A 97 -22.08 -24.79 -3.43
CA SER A 97 -20.78 -24.62 -2.79
C SER A 97 -20.18 -23.27 -3.18
N HIS A 98 -20.15 -22.33 -2.23
CA HIS A 98 -19.17 -21.24 -2.30
C HIS A 98 -17.98 -21.67 -1.44
N MET A 99 -16.86 -21.92 -2.12
CA MET A 99 -15.68 -22.55 -1.55
C MET A 99 -15.09 -21.73 -0.38
N PRO A 100 -14.60 -22.39 0.67
CA PRO A 100 -13.80 -21.73 1.70
C PRO A 100 -12.38 -21.54 1.14
N GLY A 101 -11.88 -20.31 1.16
CA GLY A 101 -10.50 -20.00 0.78
C GLY A 101 -10.33 -19.38 -0.60
N THR A 102 -10.97 -18.24 -0.86
CA THR A 102 -10.48 -17.35 -1.91
C THR A 102 -9.35 -16.51 -1.32
N TYR A 103 -8.13 -16.99 -1.47
CA TYR A 103 -6.94 -16.16 -1.42
C TYR A 103 -7.20 -14.95 -2.32
N LEU A 104 -7.04 -13.74 -1.80
CA LEU A 104 -7.03 -12.51 -2.59
C LEU A 104 -5.73 -12.49 -3.42
N THR A 105 -5.58 -13.42 -4.35
CA THR A 105 -4.71 -13.23 -5.50
C THR A 105 -5.36 -12.12 -6.30
N THR A 106 -4.61 -11.08 -6.65
CA THR A 106 -5.08 -9.93 -7.43
C THR A 106 -5.35 -10.34 -8.89
N VAL A 107 -6.21 -11.34 -9.10
CA VAL A 107 -6.86 -11.56 -10.39
C VAL A 107 -8.01 -10.57 -10.49
N ILE A 108 -7.79 -9.54 -11.29
CA ILE A 108 -8.82 -8.58 -11.70
C ILE A 108 -9.94 -9.37 -12.39
N PRO A 109 -11.19 -9.33 -11.91
CA PRO A 109 -12.30 -9.99 -12.58
C PRO A 109 -12.48 -9.41 -13.98
N TYR A 110 -12.23 -10.21 -15.02
CA TYR A 110 -12.50 -9.81 -16.40
C TYR A 110 -13.93 -10.22 -16.77
N GLU A 111 -14.84 -9.25 -16.81
CA GLU A 111 -16.10 -9.41 -17.54
C GLU A 111 -15.84 -9.17 -19.02
N LYS A 112 -16.15 -10.15 -19.87
CA LYS A 112 -16.01 -10.08 -21.32
C LYS A 112 -17.12 -9.19 -21.90
N LYS A 113 -17.03 -7.87 -21.67
CA LYS A 113 -17.80 -6.87 -22.39
C LYS A 113 -17.21 -6.78 -23.80
N ASN A 114 -18.03 -6.83 -24.85
CA ASN A 114 -17.54 -6.70 -26.23
C ASN A 114 -17.19 -5.24 -26.51
N GLY A 115 -15.92 -4.88 -26.32
CA GLY A 115 -15.37 -3.58 -26.70
C GLY A 115 -14.35 -3.04 -25.69
N PRO A 116 -13.47 -2.10 -26.12
CA PRO A 116 -12.60 -1.39 -25.20
C PRO A 116 -13.43 -0.63 -24.15
N PRO A 117 -12.95 -0.50 -22.89
CA PRO A 117 -13.68 0.17 -21.82
C PRO A 117 -14.04 1.61 -22.22
N SER A 118 -15.24 2.07 -21.83
CA SER A 118 -15.68 3.42 -22.17
C SER A 118 -14.79 4.48 -21.51
N VAL A 119 -14.83 5.71 -22.00
CA VAL A 119 -14.06 6.83 -21.44
C VAL A 119 -14.42 7.04 -19.96
N GLU A 120 -15.68 6.82 -19.58
CA GLU A 120 -16.17 6.88 -18.21
C GLU A 120 -15.55 5.77 -17.33
N ASP A 121 -15.46 4.53 -17.83
CA ASP A 121 -14.81 3.42 -17.12
C ASP A 121 -13.32 3.69 -16.88
N LEU A 122 -12.63 4.25 -17.88
CA LEU A 122 -11.23 4.66 -17.78
C LEU A 122 -11.05 5.80 -16.77
N GLN A 123 -11.97 6.76 -16.71
CA GLN A 123 -11.94 7.83 -15.72
C GLN A 123 -12.17 7.31 -14.31
N ILE A 124 -13.09 6.35 -14.12
CA ILE A 124 -13.33 5.68 -12.83
C ILE A 124 -12.09 4.90 -12.38
N LEU A 125 -11.47 4.13 -13.29
CA LEU A 125 -10.27 3.37 -12.99
C LEU A 125 -9.08 4.28 -12.67
N THR A 126 -8.96 5.42 -13.37
CA THR A 126 -7.94 6.44 -13.12
C THR A 126 -8.16 7.14 -11.78
N LYS A 127 -9.41 7.47 -11.43
CA LYS A 127 -9.77 8.00 -10.11
C LYS A 127 -9.48 7.01 -8.99
N LYS A 128 -9.82 5.73 -9.20
CA LYS A 128 -9.56 4.64 -8.24
C LYS A 128 -8.07 4.40 -8.04
N ARG A 129 -7.27 4.43 -9.11
CA ARG A 129 -5.81 4.34 -9.04
C ARG A 129 -5.21 5.53 -8.29
N ARG A 130 -5.68 6.75 -8.57
CA ARG A 130 -5.23 7.97 -7.86
C ARG A 130 -5.60 7.94 -6.38
N LEU A 131 -6.77 7.40 -6.03
CA LEU A 131 -7.20 7.19 -4.64
C LEU A 131 -6.35 6.15 -3.90
N LEU A 132 -5.94 5.06 -4.56
CA LEU A 132 -5.07 4.03 -3.97
C LEU A 132 -3.62 4.51 -3.80
N VAL A 133 -3.13 5.36 -4.70
CA VAL A 133 -1.77 5.92 -4.63
C VAL A 133 -1.68 7.04 -3.58
N ASN A 134 -2.73 7.85 -3.40
CA ASN A 134 -2.72 9.00 -2.49
C ASN A 134 -3.36 8.70 -1.11
N ASN A 135 -3.84 7.48 -0.86
CA ASN A 135 -4.47 7.10 0.40
C ASN A 135 -4.10 5.63 0.69
N PRO A 136 -3.06 5.35 1.49
CA PRO A 136 -2.59 3.99 1.73
C PRO A 136 -3.53 3.17 2.64
N VAL A 137 -4.66 3.72 3.08
CA VAL A 137 -5.66 2.98 3.85
C VAL A 137 -6.56 2.20 2.89
N PRO A 138 -6.62 0.86 2.98
CA PRO A 138 -7.51 0.10 2.13
C PRO A 138 -8.95 0.49 2.40
N LEU A 139 -9.73 0.63 1.33
CA LEU A 139 -11.19 0.58 1.34
C LEU A 139 -11.63 -0.76 1.95
N LEU A 140 -11.64 -0.84 3.28
CA LEU A 140 -12.35 -1.86 4.03
C LEU A 140 -13.85 -1.57 3.88
N PRO A 141 -14.65 -2.48 3.30
CA PRO A 141 -16.10 -2.43 3.48
C PRO A 141 -16.40 -2.49 4.99
N PRO A 142 -17.57 -2.01 5.45
CA PRO A 142 -17.83 -1.80 6.86
C PRO A 142 -17.90 -3.14 7.62
N LEU A 143 -16.76 -3.64 8.07
CA LEU A 143 -16.65 -4.73 9.05
C LEU A 143 -16.69 -4.22 10.48
N PHE A 144 -16.71 -2.90 10.68
CA PHE A 144 -17.09 -2.31 11.96
C PHE A 144 -18.61 -2.31 12.09
N GLY A 145 -19.17 -3.51 12.21
CA GLY A 145 -20.49 -3.67 12.80
C GLY A 145 -20.46 -3.07 14.20
N ASN A 146 -21.14 -1.94 14.37
CA ASN A 146 -21.62 -1.36 15.62
C ASN A 146 -20.77 -1.66 16.87
N PHE A 147 -19.51 -1.20 16.89
CA PHE A 147 -18.74 -1.19 18.14
C PHE A 147 -18.92 0.17 18.80
N LYS A 148 -19.78 0.21 19.83
CA LYS A 148 -19.87 1.35 20.75
C LYS A 148 -18.53 1.48 21.48
N SER A 149 -17.65 2.34 20.99
CA SER A 149 -16.75 3.20 21.76
C SER A 149 -15.81 3.90 20.78
N GLY A 150 -15.72 5.23 20.83
CA GLY A 150 -14.92 6.07 19.92
C GLY A 150 -13.39 5.90 20.01
N LYS A 151 -12.90 4.78 20.56
CA LYS A 151 -11.48 4.47 20.75
C LYS A 151 -10.73 3.94 19.50
N PRO A 152 -11.35 3.21 18.55
CA PRO A 152 -10.65 2.87 17.31
C PRO A 152 -10.41 4.11 16.43
N LEU A 153 -11.27 5.14 16.57
CA LEU A 153 -11.14 6.39 15.82
C LEU A 153 -9.89 7.17 16.24
N SER A 154 -9.51 7.15 17.53
CA SER A 154 -8.30 7.83 18.00
C SER A 154 -7.01 7.18 17.51
N VAL A 155 -6.98 5.85 17.35
CA VAL A 155 -5.81 5.15 16.77
C VAL A 155 -5.67 5.50 15.29
N LEU A 156 -6.77 5.46 14.54
CA LEU A 156 -6.77 5.79 13.12
C LEU A 156 -6.41 7.26 12.86
N CYS A 157 -6.87 8.19 13.68
CA CYS A 157 -6.46 9.60 13.61
C CYS A 157 -4.98 9.77 13.97
N ALA A 158 -4.50 9.12 15.05
CA ALA A 158 -3.09 9.18 15.44
C ALA A 158 -2.16 8.60 14.36
N MET A 159 -2.59 7.55 13.65
CA MET A 159 -1.86 6.98 12.51
C MET A 159 -1.89 7.89 11.27
N LYS A 160 -2.93 8.71 11.10
CA LYS A 160 -3.02 9.67 10.00
C LYS A 160 -2.16 10.92 10.24
N GLU A 161 -1.93 11.25 11.52
CA GLU A 161 -1.13 12.41 11.94
C GLU A 161 0.32 12.03 12.30
N ASP A 162 0.77 10.82 11.95
CA ASP A 162 2.10 10.26 12.30
C ASP A 162 2.49 10.49 13.77
N SER A 163 1.50 10.37 14.67
CA SER A 163 1.69 10.63 16.09
C SER A 163 2.53 9.55 16.74
N GLU A 164 3.58 9.93 17.49
CA GLU A 164 4.41 9.01 18.28
C GLU A 164 3.63 8.18 19.33
N LYS A 165 2.36 8.54 19.59
CA LYS A 165 1.47 7.82 20.51
C LYS A 165 0.80 6.60 19.87
N VAL A 166 0.97 6.37 18.57
CA VAL A 166 0.37 5.22 17.86
C VAL A 166 0.75 3.88 18.50
N PRO A 167 2.02 3.58 18.86
CA PRO A 167 2.39 2.29 19.44
C PRO A 167 1.66 2.01 20.76
N SER A 168 1.54 3.02 21.62
CA SER A 168 0.89 2.86 22.94
C SER A 168 -0.63 2.73 22.80
N LEU A 169 -1.27 3.54 21.94
CA LEU A 169 -2.71 3.46 21.68
C LEU A 169 -3.11 2.14 21.02
N LEU A 170 -2.28 1.63 20.10
CA LEU A 170 -2.49 0.33 19.47
C LEU A 170 -2.36 -0.82 20.48
N THR A 171 -1.33 -0.77 21.33
CA THR A 171 -1.13 -1.74 22.43
C THR A 171 -2.35 -1.78 23.35
N ASP A 172 -2.84 -0.61 23.76
CA ASP A 172 -4.00 -0.47 24.63
C ASP A 172 -5.28 -1.03 24.00
N TYR A 173 -5.48 -0.80 22.70
CA TYR A 173 -6.62 -1.34 21.95
C TYR A 173 -6.56 -2.87 21.88
N ILE A 174 -5.39 -3.45 21.62
CA ILE A 174 -5.19 -4.90 21.57
C ILE A 174 -5.55 -5.52 22.93
N LEU A 175 -5.00 -4.99 24.02
CA LEU A 175 -5.23 -5.53 25.37
C LEU A 175 -6.67 -5.38 25.84
N LYS A 176 -7.34 -4.24 25.55
CA LYS A 176 -8.68 -3.97 26.07
C LYS A 176 -9.82 -4.50 25.21
N VAL A 177 -9.60 -4.68 23.91
CA VAL A 177 -10.69 -5.01 22.95
C VAL A 177 -10.49 -6.37 22.29
N LEU A 178 -9.27 -6.73 21.91
CA LEU A 178 -8.99 -7.99 21.20
C LEU A 178 -8.67 -9.14 22.16
N CYS A 179 -8.02 -8.84 23.29
CA CYS A 179 -7.67 -9.81 24.35
C CYS A 179 -8.25 -9.41 25.73
N PRO A 180 -9.57 -9.19 25.87
CA PRO A 180 -10.14 -8.84 27.16
C PRO A 180 -9.97 -10.03 28.12
N THR A 181 -9.41 -9.77 29.31
CA THR A 181 -9.32 -10.72 30.42
C THR A 181 -10.70 -11.09 30.95
#